data_AF-A0ABD1GPP6-F1
#
_entry.id   AF-A0ABD1GPP6-F1
#
_cell.length_a   1.000
_cell.length_b   1.000
_cell.length_c   1.000
_cell.angle_alpha   90.00
_cell.angle_beta   90.00
_cell.angle_gamma   90.00
#
_symmetry.space_group_name_H-M   'P 1'
#
loop_
_entity.id
_entity.type
_entity.pdbx_description
1 polymer ?
#
loop_
_entity_poly.entity_id
_entity_poly.type
_entity_poly.pdbx_seq_one_letter_code
_entity_poly.pdbx_strand_id
1 'polypeptide(L)'
;MTTRFKKNRKKHGHVSTGQGRIGKHRKHPGGRGNTEQMHHHHILFDKASKDNAPLIDVMQFGYFKVLGKGLLQEGKPVVLKAKLVLKNAGKKIKEFCGAIELTA
;
A
#
# COMPACT_ATOMS: atom_id res chain seq x y z
N MET A 1 17.15 -10.68 -4.22
CA MET A 1 16.67 -11.77 -3.34
C MET A 1 17.12 -13.12 -3.91
N THR A 2 17.86 -13.92 -3.15
CA THR A 2 18.43 -15.19 -3.65
C THR A 2 17.34 -16.23 -3.95
N THR A 3 17.47 -16.98 -5.05
CA THR A 3 16.47 -17.95 -5.53
C THR A 3 16.12 -19.05 -4.52
N ARG A 4 17.05 -19.40 -3.62
CA ARG A 4 16.89 -20.45 -2.60
C ARG A 4 15.75 -20.21 -1.61
N PHE A 5 15.39 -18.95 -1.33
CA PHE A 5 14.35 -18.61 -0.35
C PHE A 5 12.96 -18.38 -0.96
N LYS A 6 12.81 -18.58 -2.29
CA LYS A 6 11.52 -18.36 -2.96
C LYS A 6 10.49 -19.41 -2.52
N LYS A 7 9.26 -18.96 -2.23
CA LYS A 7 8.12 -19.82 -1.84
C LYS A 7 7.89 -20.98 -2.82
N ASN A 8 8.11 -20.75 -4.13
CA ASN A 8 7.94 -21.80 -5.16
C ASN A 8 8.88 -23.00 -4.97
N ARG A 9 10.09 -22.81 -4.41
CA ARG A 9 11.02 -23.92 -4.16
C ARG A 9 10.49 -24.88 -3.09
N LYS A 10 9.79 -24.36 -2.08
CA LYS A 10 9.13 -25.16 -1.04
C LYS A 10 7.88 -25.89 -1.54
N LYS A 11 7.31 -25.45 -2.66
CA LYS A 11 6.09 -26.01 -3.25
C LYS A 11 6.36 -26.95 -4.44
N HIS A 12 7.62 -27.33 -4.66
CA HIS A 12 7.93 -28.37 -5.64
C HIS A 12 7.18 -29.66 -5.31
N GLY A 13 6.70 -30.39 -6.32
CA GLY A 13 5.86 -31.59 -6.14
C GLY A 13 4.39 -31.32 -5.77
N HIS A 14 4.00 -30.08 -5.46
CA HIS A 14 2.60 -29.76 -5.19
C HIS A 14 1.85 -29.48 -6.49
N VAL A 15 0.79 -30.26 -6.75
CA VAL A 15 0.01 -30.25 -8.01
C VAL A 15 -0.39 -28.86 -8.52
N SER A 16 -0.81 -27.95 -7.65
CA SER A 16 -1.23 -26.58 -8.04
C SER A 16 -0.26 -25.49 -7.58
N THR A 17 0.93 -25.86 -7.08
CA THR A 17 1.91 -24.91 -6.53
C THR A 17 1.32 -23.93 -5.50
N GLY A 18 0.27 -24.37 -4.79
CA GLY A 18 -0.44 -23.62 -3.76
C GLY A 18 -1.25 -22.42 -4.28
N GLN A 19 -1.76 -22.49 -5.52
CA GLN A 19 -2.73 -21.54 -6.09
C GLN A 19 -4.17 -22.07 -6.04
N GLY A 20 -4.43 -23.13 -5.26
CA GLY A 20 -5.73 -23.79 -5.15
C GLY A 20 -5.96 -24.84 -6.26
N ARG A 21 -6.59 -25.97 -5.93
CA ARG A 21 -6.85 -27.06 -6.89
C ARG A 21 -8.09 -26.81 -7.76
N ILE A 22 -9.11 -26.14 -7.21
CA ILE A 22 -10.42 -25.92 -7.86
C ILE A 22 -10.42 -24.63 -8.68
N GLY A 23 -10.14 -23.48 -8.04
CA GLY A 23 -10.18 -22.18 -8.73
C GLY A 23 -9.14 -22.02 -9.84
N LYS A 24 -8.00 -22.74 -9.73
CA LYS A 24 -6.80 -22.67 -10.60
C LYS A 24 -6.24 -21.25 -10.76
N HIS A 25 -5.00 -21.16 -11.19
CA HIS A 25 -4.41 -19.86 -11.49
C HIS A 25 -4.77 -19.41 -12.90
N ARG A 26 -5.39 -18.23 -13.00
CA ARG A 26 -5.71 -17.55 -14.24
C ARG A 26 -4.97 -16.21 -14.26
N LYS A 27 -4.50 -15.78 -15.44
CA LYS A 27 -3.64 -14.61 -15.57
C LYS A 27 -4.30 -13.34 -15.02
N HIS A 28 -5.56 -13.08 -15.38
CA HIS A 28 -6.31 -11.90 -14.95
C HIS A 28 -7.83 -12.22 -14.90
N PRO A 29 -8.34 -12.87 -13.84
CA PRO A 29 -9.74 -13.30 -13.80
C PRO A 29 -10.74 -12.15 -13.65
N GLY A 30 -10.32 -10.99 -13.15
CA GLY A 30 -11.17 -9.81 -12.92
C GLY A 30 -10.70 -8.56 -13.66
N GLY A 31 -10.05 -8.71 -14.82
CA GLY A 31 -9.51 -7.60 -15.61
C GLY A 31 -8.02 -7.31 -15.35
N ARG A 32 -7.43 -6.48 -16.22
CA ARG A 32 -6.03 -6.03 -16.13
C ARG A 32 -5.97 -4.63 -15.56
N GLY A 33 -5.06 -4.38 -14.61
CA GLY A 33 -4.87 -3.04 -14.06
C GLY A 33 -6.11 -2.54 -13.30
N ASN A 34 -6.44 -1.26 -13.48
CA ASN A 34 -7.46 -0.54 -12.71
C ASN A 34 -8.81 -0.39 -13.44
N THR A 35 -9.01 -1.10 -14.55
CA THR A 35 -10.11 -0.84 -15.51
C THR A 35 -11.52 -1.11 -14.94
N GLU A 36 -11.65 -1.92 -13.89
CA GLU A 36 -12.93 -2.38 -13.34
C GLU A 36 -13.24 -1.81 -11.94
N GLN A 37 -12.55 -0.74 -11.54
CA GLN A 37 -12.64 -0.15 -10.19
C GLN A 37 -14.05 0.30 -9.81
N MET A 38 -14.85 0.77 -10.76
CA MET A 38 -16.20 1.30 -10.49
C MET A 38 -17.33 0.30 -10.75
N HIS A 39 -17.05 -0.84 -11.39
CA HIS A 39 -18.08 -1.81 -11.78
C HIS A 39 -18.11 -2.98 -10.81
N HIS A 40 -17.12 -3.88 -10.88
CA HIS A 40 -17.10 -5.11 -10.06
C HIS A 40 -16.11 -5.07 -8.90
N HIS A 41 -15.14 -4.14 -8.89
CA HIS A 41 -14.21 -3.95 -7.77
C HIS A 41 -14.55 -2.74 -6.88
N HIS A 42 -15.74 -2.14 -7.05
CA HIS A 42 -16.15 -0.93 -6.31
C HIS A 42 -16.08 -1.12 -4.78
N ILE A 43 -16.59 -2.24 -4.25
CA ILE A 43 -16.56 -2.54 -2.80
C ILE A 43 -15.14 -2.54 -2.23
N LEU A 44 -14.14 -3.03 -2.98
CA LEU A 44 -12.75 -3.03 -2.53
C LEU A 44 -12.18 -1.60 -2.49
N PHE A 45 -12.61 -0.76 -3.43
CA PHE A 45 -12.17 0.63 -3.54
C PHE A 45 -12.88 1.53 -2.52
N ASP A 46 -14.16 1.31 -2.27
CA ASP A 46 -14.97 1.99 -1.25
C ASP A 46 -14.53 1.63 0.18
N LYS A 47 -14.01 0.42 0.40
CA LYS A 47 -13.36 0.06 1.66
C LYS A 47 -11.96 0.66 1.80
N ALA A 48 -11.34 1.05 0.70
CA ALA A 48 -10.04 1.70 0.66
C ALA A 48 -10.16 3.23 0.56
N SER A 49 -11.37 3.80 0.47
CA SER A 49 -11.58 5.23 0.36
C SER A 49 -11.45 5.96 1.70
N LYS A 50 -11.11 7.25 1.55
CA LYS A 50 -10.47 8.19 2.47
C LYS A 50 -11.24 8.53 3.76
N ASP A 51 -12.38 7.92 4.04
CA ASP A 51 -13.32 8.45 5.04
C ASP A 51 -12.88 8.23 6.49
N ASN A 52 -11.79 7.49 6.73
CA ASN A 52 -11.13 7.39 8.05
C ASN A 52 -9.60 7.29 7.93
N ALA A 53 -8.97 8.12 7.09
CA ALA A 53 -7.51 8.25 7.15
C ALA A 53 -7.12 9.07 8.39
N PRO A 54 -6.32 8.52 9.34
CA PRO A 54 -5.91 9.26 10.52
C PRO A 54 -5.08 10.47 10.11
N LEU A 55 -5.48 11.65 10.58
CA LEU A 55 -4.68 12.87 10.51
C LEU A 55 -3.68 12.85 11.65
N ILE A 56 -2.39 12.83 11.31
CA ILE A 56 -1.29 12.91 12.27
C ILE A 56 -0.71 14.31 12.19
N ASP A 57 -1.02 15.13 13.20
CA ASP A 57 -0.39 16.42 13.41
C ASP A 57 0.91 16.23 14.21
N VAL A 58 2.05 16.29 13.53
CA VAL A 58 3.34 16.09 14.19
C VAL A 58 3.77 17.30 15.01
N MET A 59 3.16 18.47 14.79
CA MET A 59 3.47 19.68 15.53
C MET A 59 2.95 19.62 16.96
N GLN A 60 1.81 18.94 17.20
CA GLN A 60 1.29 18.67 18.54
C GLN A 60 2.27 17.88 19.41
N PHE A 61 3.10 17.06 18.78
CA PHE A 61 4.13 16.26 19.46
C PHE A 61 5.50 16.95 19.49
N GLY A 62 5.60 18.23 19.08
CA GLY A 62 6.84 19.00 19.09
C GLY A 62 7.81 18.70 17.93
N TYR A 63 7.35 18.01 16.88
CA TYR A 63 8.18 17.73 15.71
C TYR A 63 7.85 18.69 14.56
N PHE A 64 8.90 19.28 13.99
CA PHE A 64 8.77 20.28 12.91
C PHE A 64 9.14 19.74 11.53
N LYS A 65 9.92 18.65 11.47
CA LYS A 65 10.48 18.11 10.23
C LYS A 65 10.27 16.60 10.09
N VAL A 66 9.68 16.18 8.98
CA VAL A 66 9.46 14.77 8.63
C VAL A 66 10.59 14.24 7.75
N LEU A 67 11.21 13.14 8.17
CA LEU A 67 12.29 12.45 7.47
C LEU A 67 11.80 11.11 6.89
N GLY A 68 12.49 10.61 5.86
CA GLY A 68 12.07 9.42 5.11
C GLY A 68 12.72 8.10 5.54
N LYS A 69 13.25 8.00 6.76
CA LYS A 69 13.86 6.76 7.28
C LYS A 69 12.77 5.76 7.69
N GLY A 70 12.98 4.47 7.41
CA GLY A 70 12.05 3.39 7.75
C GLY A 70 11.08 3.00 6.63
N LEU A 71 10.21 2.04 6.95
CA LEU A 71 9.16 1.48 6.10
C LEU A 71 7.79 1.90 6.64
N LEU A 72 6.88 2.30 5.76
CA LEU A 72 5.48 2.54 6.09
C LEU A 72 4.68 1.24 5.96
N GLN A 73 3.63 1.07 6.76
CA GLN A 73 2.76 -0.11 6.65
C GLN A 73 1.98 -0.04 5.34
N GLU A 74 2.09 -1.08 4.52
CA GLU A 74 1.39 -1.20 3.25
C GLU A 74 -0.13 -1.29 3.46
N GLY A 75 -0.90 -0.51 2.70
CA GLY A 75 -2.37 -0.59 2.69
C GLY A 75 -3.11 0.29 3.71
N LYS A 76 -2.42 1.18 4.45
CA LYS A 76 -3.07 2.14 5.36
C LYS A 76 -2.78 3.59 4.92
N PRO A 77 -3.78 4.34 4.41
CA PRO A 77 -3.59 5.74 4.05
C PRO A 77 -3.48 6.61 5.31
N VAL A 78 -2.58 7.60 5.29
CA VAL A 78 -2.36 8.53 6.40
C VAL A 78 -2.26 9.96 5.85
N VAL A 79 -2.81 10.92 6.58
CA VAL A 79 -2.63 12.35 6.29
C VAL A 79 -1.65 12.93 7.31
N LEU A 80 -0.57 13.55 6.86
CA LEU A 80 0.47 14.14 7.72
C LEU A 80 0.44 15.66 7.64
N LYS A 81 0.32 16.32 8.79
CA LYS A 81 0.40 17.78 8.91
C LYS A 81 1.73 18.17 9.54
N ALA A 82 2.58 18.91 8.81
CA ALA A 82 3.94 19.25 9.22
C ALA A 82 4.44 20.56 8.62
N LYS A 83 5.48 21.17 9.21
CA LYS A 83 6.14 22.36 8.65
C LYS A 83 7.10 22.05 7.52
N LEU A 84 7.99 21.08 7.75
CA LEU A 84 9.04 20.72 6.80
C LEU A 84 8.98 19.24 6.45
N VAL A 85 9.04 18.91 5.17
CA VAL A 85 9.08 17.52 4.69
C VAL A 85 10.23 17.31 3.72
N LEU A 86 11.06 16.30 3.96
CA LEU A 86 12.11 15.93 3.02
C LEU A 86 11.50 15.29 1.75
N LYS A 87 12.07 15.58 0.58
CA LYS A 87 11.62 15.01 -0.71
C LYS A 87 11.44 13.49 -0.68
N ASN A 88 12.35 12.78 -0.01
CA ASN A 88 12.28 11.32 0.13
C ASN A 88 11.09 10.85 0.98
N ALA A 89 10.75 11.60 2.04
CA ALA A 89 9.58 11.31 2.86
C ALA A 89 8.29 11.59 2.08
N GLY A 90 8.25 12.72 1.36
CA GLY A 90 7.11 13.11 0.54
C GLY A 90 6.76 12.09 -0.55
N LYS A 91 7.78 11.60 -1.26
CA LYS A 91 7.63 10.53 -2.26
C LYS A 91 7.04 9.26 -1.64
N LYS A 92 7.59 8.82 -0.50
CA LYS A 92 7.09 7.64 0.21
C LYS A 92 5.64 7.79 0.65
N ILE A 93 5.26 8.91 1.28
CA ILE A 93 3.89 9.10 1.76
C ILE A 93 2.89 9.08 0.58
N LYS A 94 3.27 9.68 -0.55
CA LYS A 94 2.44 9.70 -1.77
C LYS A 94 2.33 8.33 -2.45
N GLU A 95 3.40 7.54 -2.46
CA GLU A 95 3.40 6.16 -2.97
C GLU A 95 2.45 5.24 -2.17
N PHE A 96 2.30 5.50 -0.87
CA PHE A 96 1.44 4.74 0.04
C PHE A 96 0.00 5.29 0.12
N CYS A 97 -0.45 6.05 -0.88
CA CYS A 97 -1.79 6.67 -0.92
C CYS A 97 -2.05 7.67 0.23
N GLY A 98 -1.00 8.20 0.86
CA GLY A 98 -1.08 9.23 1.88
C GLY A 98 -1.08 10.65 1.31
N ALA A 99 -1.41 11.61 2.17
CA ALA A 99 -1.41 13.05 1.84
C ALA A 99 -0.58 13.86 2.84
N ILE A 100 -0.12 15.04 2.42
CA ILE A 100 0.71 15.94 3.23
C ILE A 100 0.08 17.33 3.21
N GLU A 101 -0.16 17.87 4.40
CA GLU A 101 -0.60 19.25 4.63
C GLU A 101 0.57 20.06 5.19
N LEU A 102 1.10 20.98 4.38
CA LEU A 102 2.18 21.87 4.82
C LEU A 102 1.59 23.02 5.63
N THR A 103 2.09 23.21 6.84
CA THR A 103 1.66 24.27 7.76
C THR A 103 2.82 25.22 8.05
N ALA A 104 2.53 26.50 8.29
CA ALA A 104 3.53 27.52 8.61
C ALA A 104 4.11 27.37 10.03
#